data_AF-A0A925I045-F1
#
_entry.id   AF-A0A925I045-F1
#
_cell.length_a   1.000
_cell.length_b   1.000
_cell.length_c   1.000
_cell.angle_alpha   90.00
_cell.angle_beta   90.00
_cell.angle_gamma   90.00
#
_symmetry.space_group_name_H-M   'P 1'
#
loop_
_entity.id
_entity.type
_entity.pdbx_description
1 polymer ?
#
loop_
_entity_poly.entity_id
_entity_poly.type
_entity_poly.pdbx_seq_one_letter_code
_entity_poly.pdbx_strand_id
1 'polypeptide(L)'
;MILLYTGHVTVLLFRGLSQHDGLSSRLGSANEIGVTVISLEEQTRGWLAEIARQRKIHDLVPLYQRLTELVEFIARGKSLPSHPRPRTFSPH
;
A
#
# COMPACT_ATOMS: atom_id res chain seq x y z
N MET A 1 -20.55 0.82 3.40
CA MET A 1 -19.63 0.79 2.26
C MET A 1 -18.73 2.03 2.32
N ILE A 2 -17.42 1.86 2.21
CA ILE A 2 -16.43 2.94 2.14
C ILE A 2 -15.72 2.83 0.79
N LEU A 3 -15.67 3.93 0.03
CA LEU A 3 -14.92 4.01 -1.23
C LEU A 3 -13.60 4.73 -0.99
N LEU A 4 -12.48 4.07 -1.28
CA LEU A 4 -11.14 4.62 -1.13
C LEU A 4 -10.73 5.39 -2.38
N TYR A 5 -10.41 6.67 -2.17
CA TYR A 5 -9.61 7.46 -3.11
C TYR A 5 -8.10 7.20 -2.94
N THR A 6 -7.33 7.52 -3.98
CA THR A 6 -5.87 7.38 -4.12
C THR A 6 -5.08 7.77 -2.86
N GLY A 7 -5.42 8.88 -2.21
CA GLY A 7 -4.75 9.32 -0.97
C GLY A 7 -4.91 8.35 0.21
N HIS A 8 -6.07 7.69 0.33
CA HIS A 8 -6.31 6.70 1.38
C HIS A 8 -5.45 5.45 1.19
N VAL A 9 -5.27 5.02 -0.06
CA VAL A 9 -4.42 3.87 -0.39
C VAL A 9 -2.97 4.14 0.02
N THR A 10 -2.46 5.35 -0.27
CA THR A 10 -1.15 5.78 0.20
C THR A 10 -1.06 5.74 1.73
N VAL A 11 -2.03 6.30 2.44
CA VAL A 11 -2.05 6.30 3.92
C VAL A 11 -2.02 4.88 4.49
N LEU A 12 -2.72 3.92 3.87
CA LEU A 12 -2.75 2.53 4.32
C LEU A 12 -1.44 1.76 4.05
N LEU A 13 -0.76 2.08 2.94
CA LEU A 13 0.53 1.46 2.61
C LEU A 13 1.69 2.00 3.47
N PHE A 14 1.58 3.25 3.95
CA PHE A 14 2.63 3.91 4.72
C PHE A 14 2.22 4.16 6.18
N ARG A 15 2.48 3.16 7.03
CA ARG A 15 2.25 3.17 8.49
C ARG A 15 2.85 4.33 9.28
N GLY A 16 3.83 5.04 8.72
CA GLY A 16 4.44 6.21 9.36
C GLY A 16 3.59 7.48 9.27
N LEU A 17 2.50 7.47 8.51
CA LEU A 17 1.62 8.63 8.39
C LEU A 17 0.66 8.70 9.58
N SER A 18 0.53 9.89 10.17
CA SER A 18 -0.31 10.14 11.36
C SER A 18 -1.78 9.74 11.20
N GLN A 19 -2.24 9.59 9.95
CA GLN A 19 -3.61 9.24 9.60
C GLN A 19 -3.82 7.71 9.49
N HIS A 20 -2.75 6.90 9.52
CA HIS A 20 -2.81 5.46 9.28
C HIS A 20 -3.73 4.74 10.28
N ASP A 21 -3.56 4.99 11.58
CA ASP A 21 -4.27 4.24 12.61
C ASP A 21 -5.76 4.60 12.65
N GLY A 22 -6.08 5.88 12.49
CA GLY A 22 -7.45 6.36 12.40
C GLY A 22 -8.18 5.80 11.17
N LEU A 23 -7.51 5.79 10.02
CA LEU A 23 -8.09 5.24 8.79
C LEU A 23 -8.24 3.71 8.87
N SER A 24 -7.25 3.00 9.42
CA SER A 24 -7.30 1.55 9.62
C SER A 24 -8.44 1.13 10.54
N SER A 25 -8.65 1.86 11.64
CA SER A 25 -9.76 1.62 12.57
C SER A 25 -11.13 1.78 11.89
N ARG A 26 -11.30 2.83 11.06
CA ARG A 26 -12.52 3.07 10.29
C ARG A 26 -12.78 2.02 9.22
N LEU A 27 -11.74 1.43 8.64
CA LEU A 27 -11.89 0.33 7.68
C LEU A 27 -12.19 -1.00 8.37
N GLY A 28 -11.65 -1.23 9.56
CA GLY A 28 -11.95 -2.43 10.36
C GLY A 28 -13.43 -2.56 10.74
N SER A 29 -14.16 -1.46 10.83
CA SER A 29 -15.61 -1.45 11.12
C SER A 29 -16.50 -1.36 9.87
N ALA A 30 -15.93 -1.32 8.67
CA ALA A 30 -16.68 -1.18 7.43
C ALA A 30 -17.15 -2.55 6.89
N ASN A 31 -18.45 -2.68 6.59
CA ASN A 31 -18.99 -3.89 5.96
C ASN A 31 -18.48 -4.15 4.54
N GLU A 32 -18.06 -3.09 3.83
CA GLU A 32 -17.59 -3.17 2.45
C GLU A 32 -16.63 -2.03 2.15
N ILE A 33 -15.52 -2.36 1.48
CA ILE A 33 -14.48 -1.43 1.07
C ILE A 33 -14.30 -1.58 -0.44
N GLY A 34 -14.41 -0.48 -1.16
CA GLY A 34 -14.17 -0.42 -2.60
C GLY A 34 -12.98 0.48 -2.92
N VAL A 35 -12.30 0.19 -4.02
CA VAL A 35 -11.30 1.09 -4.64
C VAL A 35 -11.79 1.37 -6.06
N THR A 36 -11.73 2.63 -6.50
CA THR A 36 -12.11 2.95 -7.88
C THR A 36 -11.06 2.45 -8.86
N VAL A 37 -11.47 2.11 -10.09
CA VAL A 37 -10.53 1.78 -11.17
C VAL A 37 -9.58 2.95 -11.48
N ILE A 38 -10.04 4.19 -11.29
CA ILE A 38 -9.22 5.41 -11.43
C ILE A 38 -8.11 5.41 -10.37
N SER A 39 -8.44 5.15 -9.10
CA SER A 39 -7.43 5.10 -8.03
C SER A 39 -6.42 3.96 -8.21
N LEU A 40 -6.85 2.83 -8.78
CA LEU A 40 -5.95 1.74 -9.18
C LEU A 40 -4.98 2.21 -10.28
N GLU A 41 -5.47 2.87 -11.33
CA GLU A 41 -4.65 3.38 -12.44
C GLU A 41 -3.64 4.42 -11.95
N GLU A 42 -4.09 5.40 -11.17
CA GLU A 42 -3.24 6.45 -10.61
C GLU A 42 -2.11 5.90 -9.74
N GLN A 43 -2.42 4.97 -8.82
CA GLN A 43 -1.41 4.35 -7.95
C GLN A 43 -0.41 3.51 -8.76
N THR A 44 -0.91 2.71 -9.71
CA THR A 44 -0.07 1.87 -10.57
C THR A 44 0.88 2.73 -11.39
N ARG A 45 0.37 3.81 -12.01
CA ARG A 45 1.17 4.75 -12.79
C ARG A 45 2.25 5.43 -11.95
N GLY A 46 1.93 5.81 -10.70
CA GLY A 46 2.90 6.38 -9.77
C GLY A 46 4.07 5.44 -9.47
N TRP A 47 3.79 4.17 -9.15
CA TRP A 47 4.82 3.17 -8.89
C TRP A 47 5.64 2.81 -10.12
N LEU A 48 5.01 2.65 -11.29
CA LEU A 48 5.72 2.39 -12.54
C LEU A 48 6.64 3.54 -12.92
N ALA A 49 6.21 4.78 -12.71
CA ALA A 49 7.07 5.95 -12.91
C ALA A 49 8.26 5.96 -11.96
N GLU A 50 8.07 5.59 -10.68
CA GLU A 50 9.17 5.49 -9.71
C GLU A 50 10.18 4.40 -10.09
N ILE A 51 9.70 3.21 -10.47
CA ILE A 51 10.51 2.10 -10.95
C ILE A 51 11.33 2.53 -12.19
N ALA A 52 10.69 3.20 -13.15
CA ALA A 52 11.35 3.66 -14.37
C ALA A 52 12.47 4.69 -14.11
N ARG A 53 12.43 5.40 -12.97
CA ARG A 53 13.48 6.36 -12.59
C ARG A 53 14.72 5.71 -12.00
N GLN A 54 14.64 4.47 -11.52
CA GLN A 54 15.75 3.83 -10.85
C GLN A 54 16.76 3.23 -11.83
N ARG A 55 18.05 3.47 -11.57
CA ARG A 55 19.16 2.98 -12.39
C ARG A 55 19.89 1.79 -11.78
N LYS A 56 19.70 1.58 -10.47
CA LYS A 56 20.37 0.55 -9.69
C LYS A 56 19.42 -0.61 -9.47
N ILE A 57 19.84 -1.80 -9.88
CA ILE A 57 19.01 -3.01 -9.77
C ILE A 57 18.59 -3.33 -8.33
N HIS A 58 19.47 -3.05 -7.35
CA HIS A 58 19.14 -3.28 -5.93
C HIS A 58 18.02 -2.38 -5.42
N ASP A 59 17.86 -1.18 -6.00
CA ASP A 59 16.79 -0.24 -5.63
C ASP A 59 15.45 -0.61 -6.28
N LEU A 60 15.46 -1.42 -7.34
CA LEU A 60 14.23 -1.89 -8.01
C LEU A 60 13.48 -2.94 -7.18
N VAL A 61 14.19 -3.82 -6.47
CA VAL A 61 13.60 -4.91 -5.68
C VAL A 61 12.56 -4.39 -4.67
N PRO A 62 12.87 -3.43 -3.79
CA PRO A 62 11.87 -2.92 -2.85
C PRO A 62 10.71 -2.22 -3.55
N LEU A 63 10.92 -1.55 -4.70
CA LEU A 63 9.83 -0.88 -5.42
C LEU A 63 8.85 -1.87 -6.05
N TYR A 64 9.34 -2.95 -6.66
CA TYR A 64 8.48 -4.02 -7.17
C TYR A 64 7.71 -4.71 -6.04
N GLN A 65 8.34 -4.93 -4.88
CA GLN A 65 7.64 -5.45 -3.70
C GLN A 65 6.49 -4.54 -3.27
N ARG A 66 6.69 -3.22 -3.25
CA ARG A 66 5.62 -2.26 -2.91
C ARG A 66 4.49 -2.27 -3.94
N LEU A 67 4.82 -2.35 -5.24
CA LEU A 67 3.80 -2.47 -6.28
C LEU A 67 2.99 -3.78 -6.12
N THR A 68 3.64 -4.89 -5.80
CA THR A 68 2.96 -6.15 -5.49
C THR A 68 2.02 -6.00 -4.29
N GLU A 69 2.49 -5.40 -3.18
CA GLU A 69 1.66 -5.15 -2.00
C GLU A 69 0.41 -4.32 -2.31
N LEU A 70 0.54 -3.29 -3.16
CA LEU A 70 -0.59 -2.48 -3.64
C LEU A 70 -1.58 -3.33 -4.43
N VAL A 71 -1.11 -4.08 -5.43
CA VAL A 71 -1.97 -4.90 -6.29
C VAL A 71 -2.70 -5.94 -5.46
N GLU A 72 -2.01 -6.59 -4.54
CA GLU A 72 -2.63 -7.56 -3.65
C GLU A 72 -3.63 -6.94 -2.67
N PHE A 73 -3.35 -5.74 -2.14
CA PHE A 73 -4.30 -5.00 -1.30
C PHE A 73 -5.60 -4.73 -2.06
N ILE A 74 -5.50 -4.25 -3.29
CA ILE A 74 -6.66 -3.96 -4.14
C ILE A 74 -7.38 -5.26 -4.53
N ALA A 75 -6.65 -6.29 -4.95
CA ALA A 75 -7.22 -7.57 -5.36
C ALA A 75 -7.93 -8.32 -4.22
N ARG A 76 -7.43 -8.20 -2.97
CA ARG A 76 -8.02 -8.89 -1.83
C ARG A 76 -9.28 -8.25 -1.29
N GLY A 77 -9.55 -6.96 -1.57
CA GLY A 77 -10.82 -6.27 -1.30
C GLY A 77 -11.38 -6.30 0.14
N LYS A 78 -10.74 -7.00 1.09
CA LYS A 78 -11.21 -7.23 2.47
C LYS A 78 -10.11 -7.48 3.51
N SER A 79 -8.87 -7.79 3.14
CA SER A 79 -7.81 -8.05 4.13
C SER A 79 -6.73 -6.97 4.12
N LEU A 80 -6.62 -6.23 5.23
CA LEU A 80 -5.48 -5.37 5.50
C LEU A 80 -4.18 -6.19 5.34
N PRO A 81 -3.14 -5.67 4.66
CA PRO A 81 -1.87 -6.38 4.56
C PRO A 81 -1.27 -6.55 5.95
N SER A 82 -1.18 -7.78 6.44
CA SER A 82 -0.37 -8.11 7.60
C SER A 82 1.09 -8.11 7.15
N HIS A 83 1.75 -6.95 7.17
CA HIS A 83 3.18 -6.92 6.92
C HIS A 83 3.89 -7.69 8.06
N PRO A 84 4.79 -8.65 7.75
CA PRO A 84 5.61 -9.29 8.77
C PRO A 84 6.42 -8.21 9.49
N ARG A 85 6.53 -8.31 10.82
CA ARG A 85 7.33 -7.37 11.63
C ARG A 85 8.72 -7.22 11.00
N PRO A 86 9.32 -6.01 11.00
CA PRO A 86 10.73 -5.90 10.71
C PRO A 86 11.45 -6.84 11.68
N ARG A 87 12.17 -7.84 11.14
CA ARG A 87 13.11 -8.61 11.95
C ARG A 87 14.05 -7.58 12.53
N THR A 88 13.98 -7.39 13.85
CA THR A 88 14.97 -6.67 14.62
C THR A 88 16.33 -7.27 14.26
N PHE A 89 17.12 -6.53 13.48
CA PHE A 89 18.52 -6.83 13.28
C PHE A 89 19.18 -6.60 14.63
N SER A 90 19.49 -7.70 15.33
CA SER A 90 20.25 -7.67 16.57
C SER A 90 21.73 -7.76 16.18
N PRO A 91 22.57 -6.76 16.51
CA PRO A 91 24.00 -6.86 16.27
C PRO A 91 24.63 -7.63 17.44
N HIS A 92 25.06 -8.86 17.16
CA HIS A 92 26.09 -9.56 17.93
C HIS A 92 27.13 -10.08 16.95
#